data_AF-X0XF70-F1
#
_entry.id   AF-X0XF70-F1
#
_cell.length_a   1.000
_cell.length_b   1.000
_cell.length_c   1.000
_cell.angle_alpha   90.00
_cell.angle_beta   90.00
_cell.angle_gamma   90.00
#
_symmetry.space_group_name_H-M   'P 1'
#
loop_
_entity.id
_entity.type
_entity.pdbx_description
1 polymer ?
#
loop_
_entity_poly.entity_id
_entity_poly.type
_entity_poly.pdbx_seq_one_letter_code
_entity_poly.pdbx_strand_id
1 'polypeptide(L)' 'SWITPPDFQNRGLSTELRVRLGPTGEVLGTPVVVRSSGDPYWDDNVIRALMKASPLPAPPEPGDWPFLFSPEE' A
#
# COMPACT_ATOMS: atom_id res chain seq x y z
N SER A 1 -9.26 -1.69 9.30
CA SER A 1 -9.35 -0.32 8.76
C SER A 1 -8.01 0.37 8.86
N TRP A 2 -7.45 0.79 7.73
CA TRP A 2 -6.41 1.80 7.71
C TRP A 2 -7.04 3.16 8.04
N ILE A 3 -6.31 4.02 8.76
CA ILE A 3 -6.79 5.37 9.09
C ILE A 3 -5.81 6.33 8.43
N THR A 4 -6.28 6.98 7.37
CA THR A 4 -5.57 8.05 6.67
C THR A 4 -5.44 9.28 7.58
N PRO A 5 -4.23 9.80 7.83
CA PRO A 5 -4.05 11.05 8.56
C PRO A 5 -4.77 12.23 7.87
N PRO A 6 -5.36 13.17 8.64
CA PRO A 6 -6.13 14.28 8.07
C PRO A 6 -5.29 15.19 7.14
N ASP A 7 -3.98 15.27 7.35
CA ASP A 7 -3.05 16.07 6.55
C ASP A 7 -2.95 15.64 5.07
N PHE A 8 -3.44 14.44 4.74
CA PHE A 8 -3.41 13.89 3.38
C PHE A 8 -4.78 13.94 2.68
N GLN A 9 -5.86 14.27 3.39
CA GLN A 9 -7.21 14.31 2.83
C GLN A 9 -7.40 15.50 1.88
N ASN A 10 -8.26 15.35 0.85
CA ASN A 10 -8.59 16.39 -0.14
C ASN A 10 -7.41 16.91 -0.98
N ARG A 11 -6.30 16.17 -1.05
CA ARG A 11 -5.11 16.54 -1.83
C ARG A 11 -5.00 15.81 -3.17
N GLY A 12 -5.96 14.93 -3.50
CA GLY A 12 -5.93 14.11 -4.72
C GLY A 12 -4.71 13.18 -4.79
N LEU A 13 -4.16 12.78 -3.64
CA LEU A 13 -2.99 11.92 -3.56
C LEU A 13 -3.37 10.49 -3.94
N SER A 14 -2.53 9.83 -4.73
CA SER A 14 -2.71 8.44 -5.07
C SER A 14 -1.35 7.79 -5.28
N THR A 15 -1.13 6.66 -4.60
CA THR A 15 0.11 5.90 -4.66
C THR A 15 -0.20 4.49 -5.09
N GLU A 16 0.51 4.00 -6.10
CA GLU A 16 0.45 2.61 -6.51
C GLU A 16 1.68 1.88 -5.99
N LEU A 17 1.46 0.78 -5.26
CA LEU A 17 2.49 -0.12 -4.78
C LEU A 17 2.42 -1.45 -5.51
N ARG A 18 3.58 -2.02 -5.81
CA ARG A 18 3.75 -3.41 -6.19
C ARG A 18 4.23 -4.20 -4.99
N VAL A 19 3.44 -5.18 -4.60
CA VAL A 19 3.61 -5.93 -3.35
C VAL A 19 3.72 -7.41 -3.68
N ARG A 20 4.79 -8.04 -3.24
CA ARG A 20 4.93 -9.48 -3.39
C ARG A 20 4.23 -10.18 -2.24
N LEU A 21 3.24 -11.00 -2.55
CA LEU A 21 2.48 -11.79 -1.58
C LEU A 21 2.82 -13.27 -1.69
N GLY A 22 2.99 -13.90 -0.54
CA GLY A 22 3.08 -15.35 -0.46
C GLY A 22 1.69 -16.03 -0.40
N PRO A 23 1.65 -17.37 -0.35
CA PRO A 23 0.41 -18.15 -0.43
C PRO A 23 -0.60 -17.89 0.69
N THR A 24 -0.15 -17.35 1.82
CA THR A 24 -1.03 -17.03 2.96
C THR A 24 -1.32 -15.53 3.11
N GLY A 25 -0.90 -14.73 2.11
CA GLY A 25 -1.05 -13.28 2.10
C GLY A 25 0.01 -12.54 2.90
N GLU A 26 1.08 -13.23 3.32
CA GLU A 26 2.24 -12.58 3.91
C GLU A 26 2.93 -11.66 2.90
N VAL A 27 3.30 -10.46 3.33
CA VAL A 27 4.06 -9.52 2.51
C VAL A 27 5.53 -9.94 2.48
N LEU A 28 6.03 -10.23 1.29
CA LEU A 28 7.40 -10.67 1.05
C LEU A 28 8.27 -9.50 0.58
N GLY A 29 9.33 -9.21 1.35
CA GLY A 29 10.26 -8.13 1.02
C GLY A 29 9.66 -6.73 1.23
N THR A 30 10.27 -5.73 0.59
CA THR A 30 9.83 -4.34 0.70
C THR A 30 8.88 -3.99 -0.46
N PRO A 31 7.68 -3.45 -0.18
CA PRO A 31 6.79 -2.92 -1.22
C PRO A 31 7.49 -1.88 -2.09
N VAL A 32 7.23 -1.93 -3.40
CA VAL A 32 7.85 -1.03 -4.37
C VAL A 32 6.83 0.00 -4.82
N VAL A 33 7.18 1.29 -4.73
CA VAL A 33 6.36 2.36 -5.30
C VAL A 33 6.47 2.30 -6.83
N VAL A 34 5.36 1.99 -7.50
CA VAL A 34 5.28 1.98 -8.97
C VAL A 34 4.84 3.34 -9.49
N ARG A 35 3.99 4.03 -8.73
CA ARG A 35 3.56 5.40 -9.00
C ARG A 35 3.50 6.18 -7.69
N SER A 36 4.36 7.19 -7.57
CA SER A 36 4.38 8.11 -6.45
C SER A 36 3.18 9.06 -6.51
N SER A 37 2.69 9.46 -5.34
CA SER A 37 1.71 10.54 -5.21
C SER A 37 2.29 11.95 -5.46
N GLY A 38 3.62 12.07 -5.51
CA GLY A 38 4.33 13.35 -5.48
C GLY A 38 4.60 13.88 -4.06
N ASP A 39 4.09 13.21 -3.01
CA ASP A 39 4.39 13.50 -1.60
C ASP A 39 5.10 12.30 -0.95
N PRO A 40 6.41 12.41 -0.63
CA PRO A 40 7.17 11.30 -0.06
C PRO A 40 6.67 10.89 1.35
N TYR A 41 6.07 11.81 2.11
CA TYR A 41 5.52 11.47 3.43
C TYR A 41 4.27 10.61 3.31
N TRP A 42 3.43 10.87 2.31
CA TRP A 42 2.27 10.03 1.99
C TRP A 42 2.72 8.65 1.51
N ASP A 43 3.65 8.59 0.56
CA ASP A 43 4.15 7.32 0.03
C ASP A 43 4.77 6.44 1.14
N ASP A 44 5.57 7.02 2.03
CA ASP A 44 6.10 6.34 3.21
C ASP A 44 5.00 5.87 4.18
N ASN A 45 3.97 6.69 4.38
CA ASN A 45 2.84 6.35 5.23
C ASN A 45 2.08 5.14 4.67
N VAL A 46 1.83 5.10 3.36
CA VAL A 46 1.20 3.99 2.65
C VAL A 46 2.04 2.71 2.75
N ILE A 47 3.36 2.78 2.59
CA ILE A 47 4.23 1.58 2.75
C ILE A 47 4.13 1.04 4.18
N ARG A 48 4.20 1.92 5.19
CA ARG A 48 4.07 1.52 6.60
C ARG A 48 2.70 0.91 6.90
N ALA A 49 1.65 1.44 6.26
CA ALA A 49 0.28 0.93 6.33
C ALA A 49 0.20 -0.54 5.96
N LEU A 50 0.67 -0.79 4.74
CA LEU A 50 0.61 -2.08 4.08
C LEU A 50 1.42 -3.10 4.88
N MET A 51 2.63 -2.72 5.30
CA MET A 51 3.48 -3.59 6.11
C MET A 51 2.84 -3.93 7.46
N LYS A 52 2.15 -2.97 8.10
CA LYS A 52 1.43 -3.20 9.36
C LYS A 52 0.18 -4.04 9.18
N ALA A 53 -0.45 -3.98 8.01
CA ALA A 53 -1.63 -4.77 7.68
C ALA A 53 -1.30 -6.23 7.34
N SER A 54 -0.03 -6.58 7.15
CA SER A 54 0.40 -7.96 6.92
C SER A 54 0.02 -8.87 8.09
N PRO A 55 -0.50 -10.08 7.85
CA PRO A 55 -0.78 -10.66 6.53
C PRO A 55 -2.06 -10.09 5.89
N LEU A 56 -1.98 -9.84 4.59
CA LEU A 56 -3.13 -9.45 3.77
C LEU A 56 -4.02 -10.67 3.48
N PRO A 57 -5.23 -10.48 2.94
CA PRO A 57 -6.01 -11.58 2.40
C PRO A 57 -5.17 -12.40 1.41
N ALA A 58 -5.24 -13.73 1.53
CA ALA A 58 -4.48 -14.63 0.68
C ALA A 58 -4.83 -14.39 -0.80
N PRO A 59 -3.83 -14.20 -1.68
CA PRO A 59 -4.08 -14.03 -3.10
C PRO A 59 -4.50 -15.38 -3.73
N PRO A 60 -5.17 -15.36 -4.90
CA PRO A 60 -5.48 -16.59 -5.64
C PRO A 60 -4.21 -17.35 -6.03
N GLU A 61 -3.12 -16.63 -6.30
CA GLU A 61 -1.79 -17.19 -6.57
C GLU A 61 -0.70 -16.31 -5.91
N PRO A 62 0.38 -16.91 -5.35
CA PRO A 62 1.53 -16.16 -4.86
C PRO A 62 2.18 -15.36 -5.99
N GLY A 63 2.55 -14.11 -5.74
CA GLY A 63 3.10 -13.27 -6.80
C GLY A 63 3.14 -11.78 -6.47
N ASP A 64 3.44 -10.98 -7.48
CA ASP A 64 3.42 -9.52 -7.39
C ASP A 64 2.01 -9.00 -7.67
N TRP A 65 1.45 -8.22 -6.75
CA TRP A 65 0.11 -7.67 -6.83
C TRP A 65 0.14 -6.13 -6.76
N PRO A 66 -0.63 -5.44 -7.62
CA PRO A 66 -0.78 -3.99 -7.54
C PRO A 66 -1.78 -3.62 -6.43
N PHE A 67 -1.41 -2.61 -5.64
CA PHE A 67 -2.29 -1.99 -4.65
C PHE A 67 -2.35 -0.50 -4.90
N LEU A 68 -3.57 0.01 -5.09
CA LEU A 68 -3.82 1.44 -5.20
C LEU A 68 -4.23 1.95 -3.83
N PHE A 69 -3.58 3.03 -3.38
CA PHE A 69 -3.93 3.72 -2.16
C PHE A 69 -4.29 5.16 -2.47
N SER A 70 -5.44 5.58 -1.97
CA SER A 70 -5.90 6.96 -1.97
C SER A 70 -6.40 7.31 -0.56
N PRO A 71 -6.24 8.56 -0.10
CA PRO A 71 -6.72 9.01 1.20
C PRO A 71 -8.25 9.13 1.26
N GLU A 72 -8.94 8.97 0.12
CA GLU A 72 -10.39 9.15 -0.05
C GLU A 72 -11.19 7.83 0.02
N GLU A 73 -10.50 6.68 0.07
CA GLU A 73 -11.06 5.33 0.27
C GLU A 73 -10.82 4.80 1.69
#